data_AF-A0A356VWA9-F1
#
_entry.id   AF-A0A356VWA9-F1
#
_cell.length_a   1.000
_cell.length_b   1.000
_cell.length_c   1.000
_cell.angle_alpha   90.00
_cell.angle_beta   90.00
_cell.angle_gamma   90.00
#
_symmetry.space_group_name_H-M   'P 1'
#
loop_
_entity.id
_entity.type
_entity.pdbx_description
1 polymer ?
#
loop_
_entity_poly.entity_id
_entity_poly.type
_entity_poly.pdbx_seq_one_letter_code
_entity_poly.pdbx_strand_id
1 'polypeptide(L)'
;FFEKLRAEENLRYLFAINNDYICPAFPGDRTKYVYAGTVGKLLPCFYIFGRETHVGQCFEGFDASLFAAELVKEISLNPDFCDSYRGEYTPPPSVLKIKDLKPQYNVQTAFSAFVYFNFFVHDRPVQQTVKMLKAAAASAFERVTDTVNGRFRRYCSLSGTRYIEKKAVCHVLDYAELFSLAQKKHGGSLAELTRSLAEKLLAGGLDQREIALKITQRLCEIAEIKAPAAVLFFAAPYLPHNTLHEEIPAEKKLMDRISSVMESCGKENGETYRMLRFFPSLSDSSYLKIDDDSASLEALIQNFPEYGTVYPLPLRQIKHLNIPALDYGCFGKDAHKWTERVYAPYSFGVLPRFLIETLEEFLMKSRPFTGKERSQLK
;
A
#
# COMPACT_ATOMS: atom_id res chain seq x y z
N PHE A 1 -9.81 -0.94 -22.14
CA PHE A 1 -10.96 -0.09 -22.49
C PHE A 1 -10.51 1.31 -22.93
N PHE A 2 -9.92 2.13 -22.07
CA PHE A 2 -9.52 3.51 -22.41
C PHE A 2 -8.58 3.62 -23.62
N GLU A 3 -7.60 2.72 -23.79
CA GLU A 3 -6.75 2.75 -25.00
C GLU A 3 -7.55 2.56 -26.30
N LYS A 4 -8.51 1.64 -26.28
CA LYS A 4 -9.41 1.36 -27.40
C LYS A 4 -10.25 2.59 -27.72
N LEU A 5 -10.89 3.18 -26.70
CA LEU A 5 -11.71 4.38 -26.85
C LEU A 5 -10.89 5.59 -27.34
N ARG A 6 -9.65 5.75 -26.85
CA ARG A 6 -8.71 6.78 -27.32
C ARG A 6 -8.42 6.65 -28.82
N ALA A 7 -8.21 5.43 -29.30
CA ALA A 7 -7.90 5.15 -30.69
C ALA A 7 -9.13 5.28 -31.61
N GLU A 8 -10.28 4.72 -31.21
CA GLU A 8 -11.51 4.71 -32.02
C GLU A 8 -12.11 6.11 -32.17
N GLU A 9 -12.12 6.89 -31.10
CA GLU A 9 -12.77 8.22 -31.06
C GLU A 9 -11.76 9.37 -31.19
N ASN A 10 -10.48 9.06 -31.46
CA ASN A 10 -9.37 10.02 -31.55
C ASN A 10 -9.32 11.00 -30.36
N LEU A 11 -9.47 10.47 -29.15
CA LEU A 11 -9.56 11.28 -27.93
C LEU A 11 -8.19 11.69 -27.42
N ARG A 12 -8.15 12.86 -26.79
CA ARG A 12 -7.08 13.25 -25.88
C ARG A 12 -7.67 13.36 -24.47
N TYR A 13 -7.32 12.42 -23.61
CA TYR A 13 -7.67 12.52 -22.19
C TYR A 13 -6.90 13.67 -21.55
N LEU A 14 -7.63 14.62 -20.96
CA LEU A 14 -7.02 15.76 -20.26
C LEU A 14 -6.76 15.41 -18.79
N PHE A 15 -7.78 14.88 -18.14
CA PHE A 15 -7.78 14.36 -16.78
C PHE A 15 -9.11 13.60 -16.56
N ALA A 16 -9.17 12.79 -15.51
CA ALA A 16 -10.39 12.22 -14.97
C ALA A 16 -10.84 13.02 -13.74
N ILE A 17 -12.14 13.08 -13.52
CA ILE A 17 -12.71 13.55 -12.26
C ILE A 17 -13.24 12.32 -11.55
N ASN A 18 -12.71 12.02 -10.38
CA ASN A 18 -13.26 11.03 -9.49
C ASN A 18 -14.09 11.74 -8.41
N ASN A 19 -15.32 11.27 -8.18
CA ASN A 19 -16.23 11.89 -7.22
C ASN A 19 -16.28 11.12 -5.91
N ASP A 20 -15.13 10.71 -5.38
CA ASP A 20 -15.08 10.14 -4.03
C ASP A 20 -15.58 11.20 -3.02
N TYR A 21 -16.08 10.70 -1.89
CA TYR A 21 -16.58 11.59 -0.86
C TYR A 21 -15.43 12.45 -0.32
N ILE A 22 -15.73 13.70 -0.02
CA ILE A 22 -14.83 14.60 0.71
C ILE A 22 -15.41 14.89 2.08
N CYS A 23 -14.55 15.07 3.07
CA CYS A 23 -14.98 15.33 4.45
C CYS A 23 -14.10 16.40 5.11
N PRO A 24 -14.57 17.01 6.21
CA PRO A 24 -13.73 17.87 7.05
C PRO A 24 -12.45 17.16 7.47
N ALA A 25 -11.31 17.86 7.41
CA ALA A 25 -10.04 17.31 7.89
C ALA A 25 -9.98 17.21 9.42
N PHE A 26 -10.74 18.07 10.11
CA PHE A 26 -10.84 18.10 11.57
C PHE A 26 -12.23 18.61 12.02
N PRO A 27 -12.63 18.41 13.28
CA PRO A 27 -13.88 18.94 13.80
C PRO A 27 -13.99 20.45 13.62
N GLY A 28 -15.05 20.90 12.95
CA GLY A 28 -15.30 22.31 12.67
C GLY A 28 -14.76 22.80 11.32
N ASP A 29 -13.95 22.02 10.62
CA ASP A 29 -13.49 22.35 9.28
C ASP A 29 -14.66 22.37 8.29
N ARG A 30 -14.73 23.47 7.54
CA ARG A 30 -15.74 23.71 6.50
C ARG A 30 -15.14 23.71 5.10
N THR A 31 -13.81 23.61 4.99
CA THR A 31 -13.09 23.60 3.72
C THR A 31 -13.52 22.42 2.87
N LYS A 32 -13.61 22.66 1.56
CA LYS A 32 -13.85 21.64 0.54
C LYS A 32 -12.53 21.33 -0.13
N TYR A 33 -12.11 20.08 -0.06
CA TYR A 33 -10.83 19.67 -0.61
C TYR A 33 -11.00 19.16 -2.02
N VAL A 34 -10.09 19.58 -2.88
CA VAL A 34 -9.87 19.02 -4.22
C VAL A 34 -8.51 18.36 -4.19
N TYR A 35 -8.42 17.10 -4.56
CA TYR A 35 -7.16 16.37 -4.52
C TYR A 35 -6.61 16.21 -5.94
N ALA A 36 -5.34 16.53 -6.12
CA ALA A 36 -4.65 16.44 -7.41
C ALA A 36 -4.12 15.02 -7.71
N GLY A 37 -4.61 14.03 -6.97
CA GLY A 37 -4.13 12.65 -7.01
C GLY A 37 -4.57 11.87 -5.79
N THR A 38 -3.97 10.71 -5.57
CA THR A 38 -4.34 9.78 -4.51
C THR A 38 -3.14 9.08 -3.88
N VAL A 39 -3.24 8.83 -2.59
CA VAL A 39 -2.23 8.10 -1.83
C VAL A 39 -2.07 6.68 -2.38
N GLY A 40 -0.83 6.26 -2.60
CA GLY A 40 -0.53 4.88 -2.96
C GLY A 40 -0.56 3.96 -1.75
N LYS A 41 -0.73 2.67 -1.99
CA LYS A 41 -0.80 1.65 -0.95
C LYS A 41 -0.01 0.41 -1.34
N LEU A 42 0.96 0.07 -0.50
CA LEU A 42 1.65 -1.20 -0.49
C LEU A 42 1.11 -2.08 0.66
N LEU A 43 1.23 -3.40 0.49
CA LEU A 43 0.95 -4.38 1.54
C LEU A 43 2.21 -5.22 1.81
N PRO A 44 3.20 -4.67 2.54
CA PRO A 44 4.37 -5.44 2.93
C PRO A 44 3.98 -6.54 3.92
N CYS A 45 4.47 -7.73 3.61
CA CYS A 45 4.25 -8.98 4.29
C CYS A 45 5.59 -9.56 4.74
N PHE A 46 5.61 -10.18 5.92
CA PHE A 46 6.76 -10.94 6.39
C PHE A 46 6.34 -12.38 6.69
N TYR A 47 6.98 -13.33 6.01
CA TYR A 47 7.01 -14.71 6.44
C TYR A 47 8.24 -14.91 7.33
N ILE A 48 8.00 -15.28 8.58
CA ILE A 48 9.03 -15.46 9.59
C ILE A 48 9.09 -16.94 9.92
N PHE A 49 10.27 -17.53 9.90
CA PHE A 49 10.47 -18.90 10.35
C PHE A 49 11.75 -19.01 11.17
N GLY A 50 11.73 -19.96 12.08
CA GLY A 50 12.68 -20.06 13.17
C GLY A 50 13.19 -21.45 13.37
N ARG A 51 13.41 -21.76 14.65
CA ARG A 51 13.78 -23.08 15.13
C ARG A 51 12.90 -23.39 16.31
N GLU A 52 11.98 -24.32 16.15
CA GLU A 52 11.13 -24.77 17.24
C GLU A 52 11.96 -25.40 18.36
N THR A 53 11.47 -25.24 19.58
CA THR A 53 12.03 -25.92 20.75
C THR A 53 10.91 -26.42 21.64
N HIS A 54 11.19 -27.46 22.43
CA HIS A 54 10.28 -27.92 23.47
C HIS A 54 10.07 -26.79 24.49
N VAL A 55 8.85 -26.62 25.02
CA VAL A 55 8.54 -25.54 25.99
C VAL A 55 9.38 -25.62 27.27
N GLY A 56 9.85 -26.83 27.65
CA GLY A 56 10.80 -27.02 28.76
C GLY A 56 12.24 -26.58 28.44
N GLN A 57 12.54 -26.28 27.18
CA GLN A 57 13.83 -25.81 26.66
C GLN A 57 13.63 -24.48 25.90
N CYS A 58 12.78 -23.59 26.44
CA CYS A 58 12.29 -22.39 25.75
C CYS A 58 13.37 -21.38 25.32
N PHE A 59 14.60 -21.49 25.83
CA PHE A 59 15.74 -20.65 25.44
C PHE A 59 16.64 -21.26 24.34
N GLU A 60 16.37 -22.48 23.87
CA GLU A 60 17.20 -23.17 22.87
C GLU A 60 16.84 -22.86 21.41
N GLY A 61 15.60 -22.42 21.17
CA GLY A 61 15.07 -22.15 19.83
C GLY A 61 14.99 -20.67 19.46
N PHE A 62 14.26 -20.42 18.37
CA PHE A 62 13.83 -19.10 17.92
C PHE A 62 12.31 -19.14 17.76
N ASP A 63 11.60 -18.39 18.61
CA ASP A 63 10.14 -18.30 18.56
C ASP A 63 9.71 -17.24 17.54
N ALA A 64 9.12 -17.70 16.42
CA ALA A 64 8.65 -16.81 15.36
C ALA A 64 7.56 -15.84 15.82
N SER A 65 6.76 -16.22 16.84
CA SER A 65 5.72 -15.34 17.39
C SER A 65 6.32 -14.19 18.18
N LEU A 66 7.40 -14.43 18.93
CA LEU A 66 8.12 -13.37 19.64
C LEU A 66 8.73 -12.37 18.66
N PHE A 67 9.30 -12.85 17.56
CA PHE A 67 9.82 -12.00 16.50
C PHE A 67 8.73 -11.19 15.81
N ALA A 68 7.60 -11.82 15.44
CA ALA A 68 6.48 -11.13 14.83
C ALA A 68 5.96 -9.99 15.73
N ALA A 69 5.90 -10.21 17.05
CA ALA A 69 5.50 -9.17 18.00
C ALA A 69 6.49 -8.00 18.04
N GLU A 70 7.80 -8.27 18.01
CA GLU A 70 8.82 -7.21 18.00
C GLU A 70 8.83 -6.43 16.68
N LEU A 71 8.59 -7.11 15.55
CA LEU A 71 8.45 -6.46 14.25
C LEU A 71 7.21 -5.54 14.19
N VAL A 72 6.10 -5.97 14.80
CA VAL A 72 4.90 -5.14 14.91
C VAL A 72 5.18 -3.88 15.73
N LYS A 73 5.89 -3.98 16.85
CA LYS A 73 6.28 -2.81 17.65
C LYS A 73 7.16 -1.84 16.88
N GLU A 74 8.07 -2.36 16.04
CA GLU A 74 8.99 -1.52 15.28
C GLU A 74 8.28 -0.71 14.19
N ILE A 75 7.32 -1.33 13.49
CA ILE A 75 6.73 -0.76 12.28
C ILE A 75 5.39 -0.07 12.56
N SER A 76 4.55 -0.65 13.41
CA SER A 76 3.17 -0.19 13.56
C SER A 76 3.11 1.15 14.28
N LEU A 77 2.36 2.11 13.70
CA LEU A 77 2.20 3.48 14.18
C LEU A 77 3.52 4.26 14.31
N ASN A 78 4.59 3.79 13.68
CA ASN A 78 5.88 4.45 13.72
C ASN A 78 5.98 5.54 12.63
N PRO A 79 6.11 6.84 13.02
CA PRO A 79 6.17 7.94 12.07
C PRO A 79 7.44 7.96 11.20
N ASP A 80 8.50 7.23 11.57
CA ASP A 80 9.71 7.13 10.75
C ASP A 80 9.45 6.43 9.40
N PHE A 81 8.34 5.69 9.30
CA PHE A 81 7.89 5.05 8.08
C PHE A 81 6.92 5.90 7.26
N CYS A 82 6.44 7.03 7.79
CA CYS A 82 5.63 7.98 7.02
C CYS A 82 6.41 8.47 5.81
N ASP A 83 5.72 8.64 4.71
CA ASP A 83 6.25 9.25 3.50
C ASP A 83 5.80 10.70 3.40
N SER A 84 6.54 11.52 2.66
CA SER A 84 6.26 12.95 2.57
C SER A 84 6.47 13.46 1.16
N TYR A 85 5.57 14.33 0.72
CA TYR A 85 5.72 15.05 -0.53
C TYR A 85 5.20 16.48 -0.37
N ARG A 86 6.08 17.47 -0.59
CA ARG A 86 5.78 18.91 -0.50
C ARG A 86 4.97 19.34 0.74
N GLY A 87 5.27 18.74 1.90
CA GLY A 87 4.64 19.08 3.19
C GLY A 87 3.35 18.31 3.51
N GLU A 88 2.91 17.39 2.65
CA GLU A 88 1.86 16.41 2.93
C GLU A 88 2.50 15.08 3.33
N TYR A 89 1.96 14.43 4.36
CA TYR A 89 2.52 13.21 4.95
C TYR A 89 1.51 12.07 4.93
N THR A 90 1.98 10.85 4.66
CA THR A 90 1.14 9.66 4.84
C THR A 90 0.96 9.36 6.32
N PRO A 91 -0.16 8.72 6.72
CA PRO A 91 -0.25 8.17 8.07
C PRO A 91 0.72 6.98 8.22
N PRO A 92 1.19 6.70 9.45
CA PRO A 92 2.15 5.64 9.68
C PRO A 92 1.56 4.25 9.38
N PRO A 93 2.40 3.23 9.13
CA PRO A 93 1.93 1.89 8.84
C PRO A 93 1.08 1.32 9.97
N SER A 94 0.08 0.54 9.61
CA SER A 94 -0.80 -0.13 10.58
C SER A 94 -0.74 -1.63 10.40
N VAL A 95 -0.50 -2.37 11.48
CA VAL A 95 -0.61 -3.84 11.42
C VAL A 95 -2.05 -4.21 11.09
N LEU A 96 -2.23 -5.02 10.05
CA LEU A 96 -3.56 -5.49 9.65
C LEU A 96 -3.79 -6.95 10.04
N LYS A 97 -2.72 -7.75 10.13
CA LYS A 97 -2.78 -9.14 10.58
C LYS A 97 -1.45 -9.58 11.15
N ILE A 98 -1.55 -10.36 12.22
CA ILE A 98 -0.47 -11.14 12.81
C ILE A 98 -1.04 -12.51 13.15
N LYS A 99 -0.35 -13.59 12.78
CA LYS A 99 -0.69 -14.95 13.20
C LYS A 99 0.56 -15.81 13.29
N ASP A 100 0.58 -16.73 14.24
CA ASP A 100 1.45 -17.90 14.11
C ASP A 100 0.88 -18.86 13.07
N LEU A 101 1.71 -19.77 12.57
CA LEU A 101 1.33 -20.73 11.55
C LEU A 101 1.31 -22.17 12.09
N LYS A 102 1.17 -22.37 13.41
CA LYS A 102 1.01 -23.72 13.95
C LYS A 102 -0.34 -24.28 13.50
N PRO A 103 -0.38 -25.50 12.93
CA PRO A 103 -1.64 -26.09 12.49
C PRO A 103 -2.48 -26.60 13.67
N GLN A 104 -1.84 -26.95 14.79
CA GLN A 104 -2.48 -27.50 15.97
C GLN A 104 -1.63 -27.27 17.22
N TYR A 105 -2.24 -27.46 18.39
CA TYR A 105 -1.54 -27.45 19.67
C TYR A 105 -0.49 -28.56 19.76
N ASN A 106 0.69 -28.20 20.28
CA ASN A 106 1.69 -29.13 20.80
C ASN A 106 2.62 -28.38 21.77
N VAL A 107 3.55 -29.10 22.41
CA VAL A 107 4.50 -28.57 23.41
C VAL A 107 5.74 -27.90 22.79
N GLN A 108 5.64 -27.37 21.57
CA GLN A 108 6.73 -26.66 20.90
C GLN A 108 6.38 -25.18 20.69
N THR A 109 7.39 -24.31 20.73
CA THR A 109 7.27 -22.90 20.30
C THR A 109 6.82 -22.79 18.85
N ALA A 110 6.36 -21.60 18.44
CA ALA A 110 5.93 -21.39 17.06
C ALA A 110 7.13 -21.42 16.11
N PHE A 111 7.12 -22.37 15.17
CA PHE A 111 8.16 -22.48 14.14
C PHE A 111 8.09 -21.32 13.15
N SER A 112 6.90 -20.87 12.79
CA SER A 112 6.73 -19.79 11.83
C SER A 112 5.51 -18.91 12.11
N ALA A 113 5.57 -17.69 11.60
CA ALA A 113 4.56 -16.66 11.75
C ALA A 113 4.40 -15.85 10.45
N PHE A 114 3.26 -15.18 10.32
CA PHE A 114 2.92 -14.32 9.20
C PHE A 114 2.35 -13.00 9.72
N VAL A 115 2.90 -11.88 9.23
CA VAL A 115 2.46 -10.53 9.58
C VAL A 115 2.44 -9.65 8.33
N TYR A 116 1.46 -8.73 8.25
CA TYR A 116 1.45 -7.70 7.22
C TYR A 116 0.84 -6.39 7.67
N PHE A 117 1.27 -5.33 7.00
CA PHE A 117 0.96 -3.95 7.35
C PHE A 117 0.27 -3.25 6.18
N ASN A 118 -0.67 -2.35 6.48
CA ASN A 118 -1.06 -1.30 5.55
C ASN A 118 0.08 -0.28 5.48
N PHE A 119 0.55 0.03 4.29
CA PHE A 119 1.68 0.95 4.10
C PHE A 119 1.36 1.97 3.01
N PHE A 120 1.17 3.22 3.39
CA PHE A 120 0.85 4.31 2.46
C PHE A 120 2.11 4.95 1.90
N VAL A 121 2.05 5.37 0.63
CA VAL A 121 3.17 5.99 -0.10
C VAL A 121 2.66 7.23 -0.85
N HIS A 122 3.42 8.32 -0.82
CA HIS A 122 3.18 9.51 -1.61
C HIS A 122 4.12 9.60 -2.80
N ASP A 123 5.42 9.40 -2.59
CA ASP A 123 6.45 9.59 -3.62
C ASP A 123 7.68 8.65 -3.42
N ARG A 124 7.75 7.93 -2.30
CA ARG A 124 8.88 7.06 -1.98
C ARG A 124 9.02 5.89 -2.98
N PRO A 125 10.20 5.74 -3.61
CA PRO A 125 10.48 4.59 -4.45
C PRO A 125 10.37 3.25 -3.71
N VAL A 126 9.91 2.22 -4.41
CA VAL A 126 9.69 0.88 -3.83
C VAL A 126 10.98 0.28 -3.28
N GLN A 127 12.13 0.51 -3.92
CA GLN A 127 13.44 0.02 -3.46
C GLN A 127 13.82 0.62 -2.10
N GLN A 128 13.52 1.90 -1.89
CA GLN A 128 13.76 2.54 -0.60
C GLN A 128 12.83 1.97 0.46
N THR A 129 11.56 1.72 0.12
CA THR A 129 10.60 1.04 1.01
C THR A 129 11.08 -0.35 1.39
N VAL A 130 11.55 -1.17 0.43
CA VAL A 130 12.12 -2.50 0.69
C VAL A 130 13.33 -2.41 1.61
N LYS A 131 14.30 -1.53 1.33
CA LYS A 131 15.49 -1.34 2.16
C LYS A 131 15.13 -0.98 3.61
N MET A 132 14.18 -0.06 3.79
CA MET A 132 13.73 0.40 5.10
C MET A 132 13.02 -0.71 5.88
N LEU A 133 12.14 -1.48 5.23
CA LEU A 133 11.44 -2.60 5.86
C LEU A 133 12.38 -3.74 6.22
N LYS A 134 13.41 -4.01 5.39
CA LYS A 134 14.46 -4.99 5.74
C LYS A 134 15.29 -4.54 6.94
N ALA A 135 15.63 -3.25 7.01
CA ALA A 135 16.33 -2.69 8.17
C ALA A 135 15.50 -2.82 9.45
N ALA A 136 14.19 -2.55 9.39
CA ALA A 136 13.27 -2.74 10.51
C ALA A 136 13.25 -4.20 11.01
N ALA A 137 13.22 -5.16 10.08
CA ALA A 137 13.29 -6.58 10.43
C ALA A 137 14.65 -6.97 11.04
N ALA A 138 15.75 -6.40 10.56
CA ALA A 138 17.07 -6.60 11.14
C ALA A 138 17.14 -6.07 12.58
N SER A 139 16.66 -4.84 12.83
CA SER A 139 16.59 -4.27 14.17
C SER A 139 15.68 -5.08 15.11
N ALA A 140 14.59 -5.65 14.59
CA ALA A 140 13.74 -6.57 15.35
C ALA A 140 14.49 -7.86 15.75
N PHE A 141 15.37 -8.39 14.89
CA PHE A 141 16.20 -9.56 15.23
C PHE A 141 17.14 -9.27 16.39
N GLU A 142 17.79 -8.09 16.37
CA GLU A 142 18.67 -7.64 17.43
C GLU A 142 17.91 -7.49 18.76
N ARG A 143 16.77 -6.79 18.75
CA ARG A 143 15.94 -6.60 19.97
C ARG A 143 15.38 -7.90 20.53
N VAL A 144 14.99 -8.85 19.69
CA VAL A 144 14.57 -10.19 20.14
C VAL A 144 15.75 -10.90 20.81
N THR A 145 16.94 -10.86 20.20
CA THR A 145 18.14 -11.49 20.73
C THR A 145 18.50 -10.90 22.11
N ASP A 146 18.48 -9.58 22.24
CA ASP A 146 18.75 -8.89 23.51
C ASP A 146 17.70 -9.23 24.57
N THR A 147 16.43 -9.26 24.19
CA THR A 147 15.33 -9.65 25.08
C THR A 147 15.51 -11.09 25.59
N VAL A 148 15.81 -12.02 24.68
CA VAL A 148 16.04 -13.44 25.02
C VAL A 148 17.26 -13.58 25.93
N ASN A 149 18.38 -12.94 25.60
CA ASN A 149 19.59 -12.98 26.43
C ASN A 149 19.37 -12.34 27.81
N GLY A 150 18.68 -11.20 27.90
CA GLY A 150 18.33 -10.55 29.16
C GLY A 150 17.49 -11.46 30.05
N ARG A 151 16.43 -12.06 29.49
CA ARG A 151 15.56 -12.99 30.21
C ARG A 151 16.28 -14.29 30.59
N PHE A 152 17.13 -14.82 29.70
CA PHE A 152 17.88 -16.04 29.98
C PHE A 152 18.89 -15.85 31.11
N ARG A 153 19.63 -14.72 31.11
CA ARG A 153 20.52 -14.35 32.24
C ARG A 153 19.77 -14.31 33.56
N ARG A 154 18.58 -13.67 33.58
CA ARG A 154 17.76 -13.57 34.78
C ARG A 154 17.27 -14.95 35.25
N TYR A 155 16.82 -15.80 34.32
CA TYR A 155 16.37 -17.15 34.63
C TYR A 155 17.50 -18.02 35.19
N CYS A 156 18.71 -17.96 34.60
CA CYS A 156 19.88 -18.68 35.10
C CYS A 156 20.25 -18.27 36.53
N SER A 157 20.17 -16.98 36.84
CA SER A 157 20.38 -16.48 38.20
C SER A 157 19.36 -17.01 39.21
N LEU A 158 18.11 -17.26 38.80
CA LEU A 158 17.05 -17.79 39.68
C LEU A 158 17.13 -19.31 39.86
N SER A 159 17.46 -20.03 38.79
CA SER A 159 17.45 -21.49 38.76
C SER A 159 18.78 -22.15 39.14
N GLY A 160 19.86 -21.37 39.25
CA GLY A 160 21.22 -21.88 39.43
C GLY A 160 21.79 -22.56 38.17
N THR A 161 21.13 -22.40 37.02
CA THR A 161 21.60 -22.97 35.74
C THR A 161 22.67 -22.09 35.11
N ARG A 162 23.49 -22.68 34.23
CA ARG A 162 24.54 -21.96 33.51
C ARG A 162 23.96 -21.12 32.37
N TYR A 163 24.29 -19.83 32.36
CA TYR A 163 24.02 -18.96 31.22
C TYR A 163 24.98 -19.24 30.06
N ILE A 164 24.42 -19.29 28.85
CA ILE A 164 25.17 -19.34 27.59
C ILE A 164 24.57 -18.28 26.66
N GLU A 165 25.41 -17.34 26.23
CA GLU A 165 24.97 -16.26 25.35
C GLU A 165 24.46 -16.79 24.02
N LYS A 166 23.31 -16.26 23.59
CA LYS A 166 22.70 -16.52 22.30
C LYS A 166 23.20 -15.47 21.32
N LYS A 167 23.78 -15.91 20.21
CA LYS A 167 24.24 -15.02 19.15
C LYS A 167 23.05 -14.48 18.36
N ALA A 168 23.14 -13.21 17.97
CA ALA A 168 22.17 -12.62 17.06
C ALA A 168 22.17 -13.38 15.73
N VAL A 169 20.97 -13.69 15.24
CA VAL A 169 20.75 -14.20 13.89
C VAL A 169 20.08 -13.07 13.14
N CYS A 170 20.68 -12.59 12.06
CA CYS A 170 20.05 -11.61 11.19
C CYS A 170 20.04 -12.15 9.76
N HIS A 171 18.94 -12.82 9.41
CA HIS A 171 18.71 -13.31 8.05
C HIS A 171 17.40 -12.72 7.55
N VAL A 172 17.51 -11.54 6.96
CA VAL A 172 16.38 -10.87 6.31
C VAL A 172 16.59 -10.97 4.81
N LEU A 173 15.63 -11.59 4.13
CA LEU A 173 15.58 -11.67 2.67
C LEU A 173 14.39 -10.87 2.17
N ASP A 174 14.49 -10.33 0.99
CA ASP A 174 13.30 -10.04 0.19
C ASP A 174 12.96 -11.20 -0.75
N TYR A 175 11.79 -11.15 -1.36
CA TYR A 175 11.32 -12.25 -2.21
C TYR A 175 12.19 -12.43 -3.45
N ALA A 176 12.72 -11.35 -4.03
CA ALA A 176 13.62 -11.43 -5.18
C ALA A 176 14.92 -12.20 -4.84
N GLU A 177 15.50 -11.92 -3.67
CA GLU A 177 16.65 -12.66 -3.14
C GLU A 177 16.31 -14.12 -2.88
N LEU A 178 15.16 -14.41 -2.25
CA LEU A 178 14.71 -15.77 -1.98
C LEU A 178 14.50 -16.56 -3.27
N PHE A 179 13.85 -15.96 -4.27
CA PHE A 179 13.61 -16.58 -5.57
C PHE A 179 14.94 -16.94 -6.24
N SER A 180 15.91 -16.03 -6.20
CA SER A 180 17.26 -16.26 -6.73
C SER A 180 18.00 -17.40 -6.01
N LEU A 181 17.85 -17.52 -4.69
CA LEU A 181 18.42 -18.63 -3.92
C LEU A 181 17.76 -19.97 -4.26
N ALA A 182 16.43 -20.00 -4.35
CA ALA A 182 15.67 -21.19 -4.70
C ALA A 182 15.98 -21.64 -6.14
N GLN A 183 16.12 -20.71 -7.10
CA GLN A 183 16.41 -21.02 -8.50
C GLN A 183 17.77 -21.70 -8.68
N LYS A 184 18.76 -21.37 -7.83
CA LYS A 184 20.08 -22.04 -7.84
C LYS A 184 20.02 -23.50 -7.39
N LYS A 185 19.03 -23.87 -6.57
CA LYS A 185 18.84 -25.24 -6.06
C LYS A 185 17.81 -26.04 -6.86
N HIS A 186 16.91 -25.35 -7.56
CA HIS A 186 15.88 -25.99 -8.35
C HIS A 186 16.43 -26.45 -9.70
N GLY A 187 16.32 -27.75 -10.01
CA GLY A 187 16.77 -28.32 -11.28
C GLY A 187 15.86 -28.02 -12.49
N GLY A 188 14.89 -27.12 -12.36
CA GLY A 188 13.88 -26.82 -13.38
C GLY A 188 13.46 -25.35 -13.40
N SER A 189 12.33 -25.06 -14.06
CA SER A 189 11.76 -23.70 -14.13
C SER A 189 10.99 -23.38 -12.85
N LEU A 190 11.61 -22.58 -11.97
CA LEU A 190 10.96 -22.18 -10.72
C LEU A 190 9.73 -21.31 -10.99
N ALA A 191 9.79 -20.47 -12.02
CA ALA A 191 8.68 -19.60 -12.45
C ALA A 191 7.44 -20.40 -12.90
N GLU A 192 7.62 -21.53 -13.58
CA GLU A 192 6.48 -22.41 -13.94
C GLU A 192 5.88 -23.08 -12.70
N LEU A 193 6.72 -23.51 -11.77
CA LEU A 193 6.29 -24.12 -10.51
C LEU A 193 5.47 -23.13 -9.67
N THR A 194 5.97 -21.91 -9.49
CA THR A 194 5.27 -20.89 -8.68
C THR A 194 3.97 -20.45 -9.34
N ARG A 195 3.96 -20.26 -10.66
CA ARG A 195 2.75 -19.94 -11.44
C ARG A 195 1.68 -21.01 -11.30
N SER A 196 2.03 -22.29 -11.53
CA SER A 196 1.08 -23.40 -11.44
C SER A 196 0.52 -23.55 -10.02
N LEU A 197 1.35 -23.35 -9.00
CA LEU A 197 0.90 -23.33 -7.61
C LEU A 197 -0.09 -22.19 -7.35
N ALA A 198 0.21 -20.98 -7.84
CA ALA A 198 -0.68 -19.83 -7.71
C ALA A 198 -2.03 -20.09 -8.38
N GLU A 199 -2.05 -20.53 -9.63
CA GLU A 199 -3.27 -20.85 -10.39
C GLU A 199 -4.13 -21.90 -9.66
N LYS A 200 -3.51 -22.97 -9.16
CA LYS A 200 -4.20 -24.02 -8.41
C LYS A 200 -4.84 -23.48 -7.12
N LEU A 201 -4.09 -22.69 -6.35
CA LEU A 201 -4.60 -22.14 -5.08
C LEU A 201 -5.69 -21.08 -5.32
N LEU A 202 -5.56 -20.30 -6.38
CA LEU A 202 -6.55 -19.30 -6.78
C LEU A 202 -7.86 -19.96 -7.24
N ALA A 203 -7.78 -21.02 -8.04
CA ALA A 203 -8.93 -21.84 -8.43
C ALA A 203 -9.61 -22.52 -7.22
N GLY A 204 -8.83 -22.82 -6.17
CA GLY A 204 -9.33 -23.30 -4.88
C GLY A 204 -9.96 -22.23 -4.00
N GLY A 205 -9.98 -20.96 -4.41
CA GLY A 205 -10.58 -19.85 -3.66
C GLY A 205 -9.77 -19.37 -2.45
N LEU A 206 -8.46 -19.68 -2.39
CA LEU A 206 -7.61 -19.22 -1.29
C LEU A 206 -7.39 -17.70 -1.39
N ASP A 207 -7.37 -17.01 -0.23
CA ASP A 207 -7.08 -15.57 -0.18
C ASP A 207 -5.71 -15.25 -0.81
N GLN A 208 -5.65 -14.16 -1.57
CA GLN A 208 -4.46 -13.77 -2.35
C GLN A 208 -3.20 -13.56 -1.49
N ARG A 209 -3.34 -13.09 -0.23
CA ARG A 209 -2.19 -12.94 0.68
C ARG A 209 -1.71 -14.29 1.19
N GLU A 210 -2.63 -15.22 1.44
CA GLU A 210 -2.30 -16.59 1.82
C GLU A 210 -1.66 -17.35 0.65
N ILE A 211 -2.05 -17.10 -0.61
CA ILE A 211 -1.36 -17.62 -1.80
C ILE A 211 0.10 -17.13 -1.84
N ALA A 212 0.31 -15.83 -1.70
CA ALA A 212 1.66 -15.24 -1.66
C ALA A 212 2.51 -15.83 -0.53
N LEU A 213 1.92 -16.05 0.65
CA LEU A 213 2.57 -16.77 1.76
C LEU A 213 2.95 -18.21 1.35
N LYS A 214 2.02 -18.99 0.78
CA LYS A 214 2.27 -20.38 0.38
C LYS A 214 3.39 -20.53 -0.65
N ILE A 215 3.43 -19.62 -1.62
CA ILE A 215 4.51 -19.56 -2.61
C ILE A 215 5.84 -19.27 -1.90
N THR A 216 5.87 -18.26 -1.03
CA THR A 216 7.06 -17.88 -0.26
C THR A 216 7.56 -19.04 0.62
N GLN A 217 6.65 -19.76 1.29
CA GLN A 217 6.99 -20.97 2.06
C GLN A 217 7.65 -22.03 1.17
N ARG A 218 7.06 -22.30 0.00
CA ARG A 218 7.59 -23.29 -0.94
C ARG A 218 8.98 -22.92 -1.44
N LEU A 219 9.24 -21.64 -1.68
CA LEU A 219 10.58 -21.17 -2.07
C LEU A 219 11.60 -21.33 -0.93
N CYS A 220 11.22 -21.08 0.33
CA CYS A 220 12.10 -21.31 1.48
C CYS A 220 12.51 -22.78 1.61
N GLU A 221 11.57 -23.71 1.37
CA GLU A 221 11.85 -25.16 1.35
C GLU A 221 12.87 -25.50 0.25
N ILE A 222 12.65 -25.01 -0.98
CA ILE A 222 13.54 -25.27 -2.14
C ILE A 222 14.92 -24.66 -1.93
N ALA A 223 14.99 -23.46 -1.34
CA ALA A 223 16.24 -22.79 -0.99
C ALA A 223 16.97 -23.48 0.18
N GLU A 224 16.31 -24.41 0.89
CA GLU A 224 16.77 -25.11 2.09
C GLU A 224 17.39 -24.14 3.13
N ILE A 225 16.68 -23.06 3.45
CA ILE A 225 17.14 -22.10 4.47
C ILE A 225 17.01 -22.77 5.84
N LYS A 226 18.15 -23.06 6.49
CA LYS A 226 18.21 -23.81 7.77
C LYS A 226 18.26 -22.93 9.02
N ALA A 227 18.50 -21.64 8.86
CA ALA A 227 18.63 -20.70 9.96
C ALA A 227 17.36 -19.83 10.09
N PRO A 228 17.03 -19.33 11.29
CA PRO A 228 15.92 -18.40 11.48
C PRO A 228 16.01 -17.22 10.52
N ALA A 229 14.92 -16.89 9.83
CA ALA A 229 14.89 -15.84 8.83
C ALA A 229 13.52 -15.16 8.73
N ALA A 230 13.52 -13.96 8.19
CA ALA A 230 12.33 -13.22 7.80
C ALA A 230 12.40 -12.90 6.30
N VAL A 231 11.35 -13.21 5.56
CA VAL A 231 11.23 -12.93 4.13
C VAL A 231 10.19 -11.85 3.92
N LEU A 232 10.63 -10.69 3.41
CA LEU A 232 9.79 -9.59 2.99
C LEU A 232 9.25 -9.84 1.58
N PHE A 233 7.95 -9.66 1.40
CA PHE A 233 7.30 -9.65 0.09
C PHE A 233 6.10 -8.69 0.09
N PHE A 234 5.60 -8.34 -1.08
CA PHE A 234 4.35 -7.60 -1.24
C PHE A 234 3.22 -8.53 -1.62
N ALA A 235 2.01 -8.21 -1.17
CA ALA A 235 0.80 -8.92 -1.56
C ALA A 235 -0.33 -7.96 -1.96
N ALA A 236 -1.42 -8.52 -2.48
CA ALA A 236 -2.56 -7.74 -2.96
C ALA A 236 -3.39 -7.12 -1.81
N PRO A 237 -4.07 -5.99 -2.03
CA PRO A 237 -4.00 -5.16 -3.25
C PRO A 237 -2.86 -4.13 -3.17
N TYR A 238 -2.25 -3.84 -4.32
CA TYR A 238 -1.39 -2.68 -4.56
C TYR A 238 -2.20 -1.58 -5.24
N LEU A 239 -2.10 -0.36 -4.72
CA LEU A 239 -2.66 0.82 -5.37
C LEU A 239 -1.51 1.77 -5.71
N PRO A 240 -1.29 2.10 -7.00
CA PRO A 240 -0.29 3.09 -7.37
C PRO A 240 -0.61 4.45 -6.78
N HIS A 241 0.42 5.15 -6.30
CA HIS A 241 0.28 6.57 -5.99
C HIS A 241 0.29 7.38 -7.29
N ASN A 242 -0.39 8.53 -7.25
CA ASN A 242 -0.19 9.56 -8.24
C ASN A 242 -0.53 10.94 -7.69
N THR A 243 0.06 11.98 -8.26
CA THR A 243 -0.28 13.38 -8.03
C THR A 243 0.00 14.25 -9.26
N LEU A 244 -0.29 15.54 -9.21
CA LEU A 244 0.16 16.50 -10.22
C LEU A 244 1.49 17.14 -9.81
N HIS A 245 2.43 17.15 -10.75
CA HIS A 245 3.78 17.66 -10.59
C HIS A 245 3.89 19.07 -11.16
N GLU A 246 4.25 20.05 -10.32
CA GLU A 246 4.37 21.46 -10.72
C GLU A 246 5.54 21.68 -11.69
N GLU A 247 6.54 20.80 -11.67
CA GLU A 247 7.67 20.78 -12.59
C GLU A 247 7.29 20.33 -14.01
N ILE A 248 6.14 19.64 -14.18
CA ILE A 248 5.62 19.24 -15.48
C ILE A 248 4.70 20.36 -16.00
N PRO A 249 5.05 21.11 -17.07
CA PRO A 249 4.30 22.29 -17.49
C PRO A 249 2.82 22.04 -17.79
N ALA A 250 2.49 20.86 -18.33
CA ALA A 250 1.11 20.48 -18.62
C ALA A 250 0.29 20.24 -17.34
N GLU A 251 0.88 19.61 -16.33
CA GLU A 251 0.24 19.33 -15.04
C GLU A 251 0.13 20.59 -14.18
N LYS A 252 1.16 21.44 -14.18
CA LYS A 252 1.07 22.78 -13.58
C LYS A 252 -0.06 23.60 -14.19
N LYS A 253 -0.16 23.65 -15.52
CA LYS A 253 -1.25 24.35 -16.20
C LYS A 253 -2.63 23.78 -15.84
N LEU A 254 -2.73 22.46 -15.62
CA LEU A 254 -3.96 21.82 -15.13
C LEU A 254 -4.29 22.29 -13.70
N MET A 255 -3.32 22.26 -12.78
CA MET A 255 -3.49 22.75 -11.40
C MET A 255 -3.90 24.22 -11.35
N ASP A 256 -3.23 25.10 -12.11
CA ASP A 256 -3.52 26.53 -12.14
C ASP A 256 -4.96 26.81 -12.61
N ARG A 257 -5.40 26.08 -13.65
CA ARG A 257 -6.77 26.22 -14.19
C ARG A 257 -7.82 25.71 -13.22
N ILE A 258 -7.61 24.56 -12.59
CA ILE A 258 -8.54 24.04 -11.58
C ILE A 258 -8.61 24.97 -10.36
N SER A 259 -7.46 25.53 -9.93
CA SER A 259 -7.42 26.53 -8.87
C SER A 259 -8.27 27.76 -9.23
N SER A 260 -8.21 28.22 -10.48
CA SER A 260 -9.09 29.31 -10.95
C SER A 260 -10.58 28.95 -10.89
N VAL A 261 -10.96 27.71 -11.22
CA VAL A 261 -12.36 27.25 -11.13
C VAL A 261 -12.80 27.18 -9.66
N MET A 262 -11.94 26.66 -8.77
CA MET A 262 -12.20 26.60 -7.34
C MET A 262 -12.42 27.99 -6.74
N GLU A 263 -11.62 28.99 -7.13
CA GLU A 263 -11.79 30.37 -6.68
C GLU A 263 -13.11 30.99 -7.17
N SER A 264 -13.46 30.79 -8.44
CA SER A 264 -14.71 31.31 -9.03
C SER A 264 -15.93 30.68 -8.35
N CYS A 265 -15.99 29.35 -8.34
CA CYS A 265 -17.10 28.60 -7.75
C CYS A 265 -17.22 28.86 -6.25
N GLY A 266 -16.09 28.97 -5.54
CA GLY A 266 -16.06 29.32 -4.11
C GLY A 266 -16.68 30.68 -3.83
N LYS A 267 -16.31 31.72 -4.60
CA LYS A 267 -16.88 33.07 -4.46
C LYS A 267 -18.39 33.09 -4.71
N GLU A 268 -18.86 32.39 -5.75
CA GLU A 268 -20.28 32.37 -6.12
C GLU A 268 -21.16 31.64 -5.10
N ASN A 269 -20.64 30.58 -4.47
CA ASN A 269 -21.43 29.71 -3.61
C ASN A 269 -21.14 29.92 -2.10
N GLY A 270 -20.21 30.81 -1.75
CA GLY A 270 -19.81 31.05 -0.35
C GLY A 270 -19.02 29.88 0.26
N GLU A 271 -18.37 29.07 -0.56
CA GLU A 271 -17.57 27.92 -0.14
C GLU A 271 -16.07 28.25 -0.17
N THR A 272 -15.31 27.62 0.73
CA THR A 272 -13.85 27.72 0.72
C THR A 272 -13.27 26.42 0.20
N TYR A 273 -12.50 26.51 -0.88
CA TYR A 273 -11.82 25.36 -1.49
C TYR A 273 -10.33 25.39 -1.20
N ARG A 274 -9.73 24.20 -1.09
CA ARG A 274 -8.28 24.04 -1.01
C ARG A 274 -7.85 22.82 -1.80
N MET A 275 -6.79 22.98 -2.59
CA MET A 275 -6.17 21.86 -3.29
C MET A 275 -5.15 21.17 -2.39
N LEU A 276 -5.22 19.85 -2.32
CA LEU A 276 -4.22 18.97 -1.71
C LEU A 276 -3.67 18.01 -2.79
N ARG A 277 -2.51 17.41 -2.55
CA ARG A 277 -1.88 16.53 -3.54
C ARG A 277 -2.48 15.13 -3.55
N PHE A 278 -2.80 14.61 -2.38
CA PHE A 278 -3.22 13.22 -2.22
C PHE A 278 -4.55 13.10 -1.51
N PHE A 279 -5.52 12.45 -2.17
CA PHE A 279 -6.70 11.94 -1.49
C PHE A 279 -6.27 10.96 -0.39
N PRO A 280 -6.70 11.16 0.88
CA PRO A 280 -6.12 10.46 2.03
C PRO A 280 -6.64 9.02 2.20
N SER A 281 -7.52 8.56 1.32
CA SER A 281 -8.11 7.23 1.33
C SER A 281 -7.78 6.48 0.02
N LEU A 282 -8.06 5.17 -0.01
CA LEU A 282 -7.92 4.38 -1.22
C LEU A 282 -8.94 4.84 -2.27
N SER A 283 -8.49 5.01 -3.51
CA SER A 283 -9.31 5.51 -4.60
C SER A 283 -9.03 4.75 -5.90
N ASP A 284 -10.08 4.51 -6.69
CA ASP A 284 -9.95 3.88 -8.01
C ASP A 284 -9.17 4.76 -9.00
N SER A 285 -9.04 6.06 -8.71
CA SER A 285 -8.14 6.98 -9.43
C SER A 285 -6.67 6.50 -9.45
N SER A 286 -6.27 5.65 -8.50
CA SER A 286 -4.96 4.98 -8.46
C SER A 286 -4.65 4.17 -9.72
N TYR A 287 -5.67 3.77 -10.47
CA TYR A 287 -5.53 2.93 -11.67
C TYR A 287 -5.55 3.73 -12.98
N LEU A 288 -5.46 5.07 -12.93
CA LEU A 288 -5.46 5.95 -14.10
C LEU A 288 -4.08 6.55 -14.41
N LYS A 289 -3.26 6.75 -13.38
CA LYS A 289 -1.91 7.34 -13.44
C LYS A 289 -0.96 6.62 -12.48
N ILE A 290 0.31 6.49 -12.86
CA ILE A 290 1.37 5.90 -12.05
C ILE A 290 2.60 6.79 -12.14
N ASP A 291 3.04 7.31 -11.00
CA ASP A 291 4.22 8.18 -10.95
C ASP A 291 5.52 7.41 -10.72
N ASP A 292 5.43 6.23 -10.11
CA ASP A 292 6.57 5.32 -9.93
C ASP A 292 7.32 5.09 -11.26
N ASP A 293 8.64 5.25 -11.24
CA ASP A 293 9.50 4.97 -12.39
C ASP A 293 9.54 3.46 -12.74
N SER A 294 10.13 3.13 -13.88
CA SER A 294 10.18 1.72 -14.33
C SER A 294 10.96 0.82 -13.37
N ALA A 295 11.97 1.37 -12.68
CA ALA A 295 12.75 0.61 -11.72
C ALA A 295 11.93 0.29 -10.47
N SER A 296 11.15 1.24 -9.95
CA SER A 296 10.26 1.09 -8.81
C SER A 296 9.18 0.05 -9.08
N LEU A 297 8.57 0.09 -10.27
CA LEU A 297 7.59 -0.92 -10.69
C LEU A 297 8.21 -2.30 -10.82
N GLU A 298 9.42 -2.40 -11.38
CA GLU A 298 10.12 -3.68 -11.48
C GLU A 298 10.45 -4.23 -10.08
N ALA A 299 10.93 -3.38 -9.16
CA ALA A 299 11.20 -3.78 -7.78
C ALA A 299 9.95 -4.25 -7.04
N LEU A 300 8.79 -3.65 -7.31
CA LEU A 300 7.51 -4.12 -6.81
C LEU A 300 7.19 -5.53 -7.35
N ILE A 301 7.20 -5.70 -8.68
CA ILE A 301 6.86 -6.96 -9.34
C ILE A 301 7.80 -8.08 -8.88
N GLN A 302 9.10 -7.82 -8.82
CA GLN A 302 10.10 -8.78 -8.38
C GLN A 302 9.94 -9.20 -6.92
N ASN A 303 9.28 -8.39 -6.10
CA ASN A 303 9.00 -8.70 -4.70
C ASN A 303 7.55 -9.09 -4.43
N PHE A 304 6.76 -9.31 -5.48
CA PHE A 304 5.34 -9.65 -5.39
C PHE A 304 5.11 -11.07 -5.94
N PRO A 305 4.90 -12.08 -5.07
CA PRO A 305 4.79 -13.47 -5.51
C PRO A 305 3.66 -13.65 -6.52
N GLU A 306 4.03 -14.07 -7.73
CA GLU A 306 3.10 -14.33 -8.84
C GLU A 306 2.14 -13.15 -9.12
N TYR A 307 2.67 -11.92 -9.13
CA TYR A 307 1.90 -10.70 -9.45
C TYR A 307 0.97 -10.86 -10.67
N GLY A 308 1.51 -11.38 -11.78
CA GLY A 308 0.77 -11.55 -13.04
C GLY A 308 -0.35 -12.60 -12.99
N THR A 309 -0.44 -13.39 -11.92
CA THR A 309 -1.51 -14.38 -11.71
C THR A 309 -2.43 -13.97 -10.58
N VAL A 310 -1.86 -13.52 -9.45
CA VAL A 310 -2.61 -13.22 -8.22
C VAL A 310 -3.24 -11.84 -8.25
N TYR A 311 -2.59 -10.85 -8.88
CA TYR A 311 -3.07 -9.47 -8.93
C TYR A 311 -2.62 -8.78 -10.25
N PRO A 312 -3.18 -9.19 -11.40
CA PRO A 312 -2.69 -8.81 -12.73
C PRO A 312 -3.10 -7.39 -13.17
N LEU A 313 -2.77 -6.37 -12.37
CA LEU A 313 -3.06 -4.99 -12.74
C LEU A 313 -2.16 -4.57 -13.92
N PRO A 314 -2.73 -3.96 -14.99
CA PRO A 314 -2.02 -3.66 -16.24
C PRO A 314 -1.13 -2.41 -16.13
N LEU A 315 -0.09 -2.47 -15.30
CA LEU A 315 0.77 -1.33 -14.95
C LEU A 315 1.35 -0.59 -16.17
N ARG A 316 1.73 -1.35 -17.21
CA ARG A 316 2.29 -0.77 -18.44
C ARG A 316 1.25 0.08 -19.18
N GLN A 317 0.02 -0.40 -19.28
CA GLN A 317 -1.09 0.30 -19.94
C GLN A 317 -1.51 1.53 -19.12
N ILE A 318 -1.59 1.40 -17.79
CA ILE A 318 -1.92 2.54 -16.92
C ILE A 318 -0.87 3.63 -17.06
N LYS A 319 0.42 3.27 -16.98
CA LYS A 319 1.53 4.21 -17.15
C LYS A 319 1.61 4.78 -18.57
N HIS A 320 1.20 4.03 -19.59
CA HIS A 320 1.15 4.53 -20.97
C HIS A 320 0.01 5.53 -21.20
N LEU A 321 -1.15 5.29 -20.60
CA LEU A 321 -2.29 6.20 -20.65
C LEU A 321 -2.04 7.46 -19.81
N ASN A 322 -1.48 7.28 -18.62
CA ASN A 322 -1.05 8.32 -17.68
C ASN A 322 -2.08 9.45 -17.52
N ILE A 323 -3.34 9.09 -17.27
CA ILE A 323 -4.46 10.02 -17.22
C ILE A 323 -4.49 10.63 -15.83
N PRO A 324 -4.18 11.93 -15.65
CA PRO A 324 -4.24 12.54 -14.33
C PRO A 324 -5.65 12.48 -13.78
N ALA A 325 -5.79 12.33 -12.47
CA ALA A 325 -7.08 12.25 -11.81
C ALA A 325 -7.19 13.34 -10.74
N LEU A 326 -8.31 14.06 -10.77
CA LEU A 326 -8.70 14.97 -9.71
C LEU A 326 -9.78 14.32 -8.90
N ASP A 327 -9.65 14.35 -7.58
CA ASP A 327 -10.64 13.81 -6.67
C ASP A 327 -11.38 14.93 -5.96
N TYR A 328 -12.69 15.00 -6.16
CA TYR A 328 -13.61 15.83 -5.39
C TYR A 328 -15.04 15.38 -5.64
N GLY A 329 -15.82 15.24 -4.58
CA GLY A 329 -17.18 14.74 -4.69
C GLY A 329 -18.09 15.24 -3.57
N CYS A 330 -19.02 14.37 -3.16
CA CYS A 330 -20.02 14.70 -2.15
C CYS A 330 -19.36 15.07 -0.81
N PHE A 331 -19.84 16.13 -0.16
CA PHE A 331 -19.31 16.53 1.15
C PHE A 331 -20.08 15.84 2.26
N GLY A 332 -19.40 15.01 3.05
CA GLY A 332 -20.03 14.17 4.07
C GLY A 332 -19.22 14.02 5.36
N LYS A 333 -19.74 13.17 6.24
CA LYS A 333 -19.11 12.77 7.50
C LYS A 333 -19.36 11.30 7.76
N ASP A 334 -18.44 10.69 8.51
CA ASP A 334 -18.57 9.34 9.06
C ASP A 334 -18.68 8.24 7.99
N ALA A 335 -17.91 8.36 6.91
CA ALA A 335 -17.82 7.34 5.86
C ALA A 335 -17.53 5.96 6.44
N HIS A 336 -18.29 4.96 5.97
CA HIS A 336 -18.24 3.56 6.41
C HIS A 336 -18.57 3.35 7.90
N LYS A 337 -19.28 4.30 8.51
CA LYS A 337 -19.81 4.17 9.88
C LYS A 337 -21.33 4.23 9.86
N TRP A 338 -21.97 3.75 10.92
CA TRP A 338 -23.43 3.74 11.04
C TRP A 338 -24.07 5.15 11.04
N THR A 339 -23.29 6.21 11.26
CA THR A 339 -23.73 7.62 11.20
C THR A 339 -23.37 8.31 9.88
N GLU A 340 -22.95 7.56 8.87
CA GLU A 340 -22.59 8.09 7.56
C GLU A 340 -23.69 9.00 7.00
N ARG A 341 -23.30 10.22 6.61
CA ARG A 341 -24.24 11.25 6.15
C ARG A 341 -23.58 12.22 5.18
N VAL A 342 -24.39 12.75 4.28
CA VAL A 342 -24.01 13.72 3.26
C VAL A 342 -24.63 15.08 3.55
N TYR A 343 -23.90 16.15 3.26
CA TYR A 343 -24.41 17.51 3.30
C TYR A 343 -25.10 17.84 1.97
N ALA A 344 -26.42 17.70 1.95
CA ALA A 344 -27.25 17.85 0.75
C ALA A 344 -27.11 19.21 0.03
N PRO A 345 -27.09 20.37 0.73
CA PRO A 345 -26.97 21.68 0.05
C PRO A 345 -25.70 21.80 -0.82
N TYR A 346 -24.58 21.27 -0.34
CA TYR A 346 -23.36 21.22 -1.14
C TYR A 346 -23.46 20.15 -2.23
N SER A 347 -23.79 18.91 -1.84
CA SER A 347 -23.62 17.74 -2.71
C SER A 347 -24.61 17.69 -3.87
N PHE A 348 -25.83 18.20 -3.68
CA PHE A 348 -26.85 18.28 -4.74
C PHE A 348 -27.03 19.70 -5.30
N GLY A 349 -26.36 20.70 -4.71
CA GLY A 349 -26.43 22.09 -5.14
C GLY A 349 -25.12 22.57 -5.76
N VAL A 350 -24.10 22.73 -4.93
CA VAL A 350 -22.80 23.32 -5.32
C VAL A 350 -21.96 22.39 -6.18
N LEU A 351 -21.84 21.11 -5.81
CA LEU A 351 -20.98 20.14 -6.50
C LEU A 351 -21.34 19.96 -7.99
N PRO A 352 -22.62 19.79 -8.40
CA PRO A 352 -22.97 19.72 -9.81
C PRO A 352 -22.54 20.96 -10.60
N ARG A 353 -22.67 22.16 -10.01
CA ARG A 353 -22.20 23.41 -10.63
C ARG A 353 -20.69 23.43 -10.78
N PHE A 354 -19.97 23.04 -9.74
CA PHE A 354 -18.50 22.97 -9.77
C PHE A 354 -17.99 22.00 -10.85
N LEU A 355 -18.67 20.86 -11.03
CA LEU A 355 -18.37 19.91 -12.11
C LEU A 355 -18.60 20.54 -13.50
N ILE A 356 -19.73 21.22 -13.70
CA ILE A 356 -20.05 21.89 -14.97
C ILE A 356 -19.06 23.01 -15.28
N GLU A 357 -18.74 23.86 -14.32
CA GLU A 357 -17.75 24.94 -14.49
C GLU A 357 -16.37 24.38 -14.83
N THR A 358 -15.99 23.26 -14.20
CA THR A 358 -14.75 22.55 -14.53
C THR A 358 -14.78 22.04 -15.98
N LEU A 359 -15.87 21.41 -16.41
CA LEU A 359 -16.01 20.95 -17.79
C LEU A 359 -16.01 22.11 -18.79
N GLU A 360 -16.69 23.22 -18.49
CA GLU A 360 -16.73 24.41 -19.34
C GLU A 360 -15.33 25.03 -19.51
N GLU A 361 -14.58 25.19 -18.41
CA GLU A 361 -13.22 25.75 -18.46
C GLU A 361 -12.31 24.91 -19.35
N PHE A 362 -12.44 23.57 -19.34
CA PHE A 362 -11.54 22.67 -20.05
C PHE A 362 -11.98 22.29 -21.46
N LEU A 363 -13.28 22.16 -21.72
CA LEU A 363 -13.82 21.68 -22.99
C LEU A 363 -14.47 22.78 -23.85
N MET A 364 -14.92 23.90 -23.25
CA MET A 364 -15.87 24.81 -23.91
C MET A 364 -15.41 26.26 -24.09
N LYS A 365 -14.10 26.53 -24.20
CA LYS A 365 -13.61 27.87 -24.58
C LYS A 365 -14.09 28.38 -25.96
N SER A 366 -14.92 27.61 -26.68
CA SER A 366 -15.60 27.99 -27.93
C SER A 366 -17.11 28.26 -27.79
N ARG A 367 -17.81 27.82 -26.72
CA ARG A 367 -19.26 28.08 -26.54
C ARG A 367 -19.73 27.75 -25.10
N PRO A 368 -20.10 28.74 -24.27
CA PRO A 368 -20.68 28.49 -22.94
C PRO A 368 -22.02 27.74 -23.03
N PHE A 369 -22.39 26.97 -22.00
CA PHE A 369 -23.75 26.41 -21.91
C PHE A 369 -24.76 27.56 -21.87
N THR A 370 -25.79 27.46 -22.70
CA THR A 370 -26.92 28.39 -22.70
C THR A 370 -27.62 28.34 -21.34
N GLY A 371 -28.30 29.42 -20.95
CA GLY A 371 -29.09 29.45 -19.70
C GLY A 371 -30.12 28.31 -19.59
N LYS A 372 -30.55 27.77 -20.73
CA LYS A 372 -31.46 26.62 -20.82
C LYS A 372 -30.77 25.29 -20.51
N GLU A 373 -29.55 25.08 -21.02
CA GLU A 373 -28.73 23.89 -20.67
C GLU A 373 -28.31 23.92 -19.20
N ARG A 374 -27.94 25.10 -18.68
CA ARG A 374 -27.66 25.30 -17.25
C ARG A 374 -28.88 25.03 -16.35
N SER A 375 -30.10 25.27 -16.84
CA SER A 375 -31.33 24.98 -16.09
C SER A 375 -31.75 23.51 -16.10
N GLN A 376 -31.28 22.71 -17.08
CA GLN A 376 -31.56 21.27 -17.16
C GLN A 376 -30.58 20.44 -16.34
N LEU A 377 -29.43 21.02 -15.98
CA LEU A 377 -28.39 20.43 -15.13
C LEU A 377 -28.53 20.81 -13.65
N LYS A 378 -29.41 21.78 -13.33
CA LYS A 378 -29.85 22.11 -11.97
C LYS A 378 -31.08 21.29 -11.62
#